data_AF-A0A379QN02-F1
#
_entry.id   AF-A0A379QN02-F1
#
_cell.length_a   1.000
_cell.length_b   1.000
_cell.length_c   1.000
_cell.angle_alpha   90.00
_cell.angle_beta   90.00
_cell.angle_gamma   90.00
#
_symmetry.space_group_name_H-M   'P 1'
#
loop_
_entity.id
_entity.type
_entity.pdbx_description
1 polymer ?
#
loop_
_entity_poly.entity_id
_entity_poly.type
_entity_poly.pdbx_seq_one_letter_code
_entity_poly.pdbx_strand_id
1 'polypeptide(L)'
;MIRISMIAIIAIIFCDYSHANPSNITINDVKDMSFKECLDINYSKLGLYEGHYSDLNDRSYLLKWYAIDNDSLKKSKDLKVFIKKESGDFYLAKPPLKETKDVNVVFSLCMNFYKSKKLSDYIAKNIFD
;
A
#
# COMPACT_ATOMS: atom_id res chain seq x y z
N MET A 1 -50.99 -2.24 23.05
CA MET A 1 -50.35 -2.49 21.74
C MET A 1 -49.57 -1.29 21.16
N ILE A 2 -49.32 -0.19 21.89
CA ILE A 2 -48.63 1.00 21.35
C ILE A 2 -47.17 1.13 21.83
N ARG A 3 -46.73 0.31 22.80
CA ARG A 3 -45.39 0.44 23.41
C ARG A 3 -44.25 -0.27 22.68
N ILE A 4 -44.53 -1.17 21.75
CA ILE A 4 -43.48 -1.91 21.02
C ILE A 4 -42.96 -1.11 19.81
N SER A 5 -43.77 -0.21 19.22
CA SER A 5 -43.39 0.55 18.03
C SER A 5 -42.40 1.71 18.28
N MET A 6 -42.27 2.23 19.50
CA MET A 6 -41.32 3.31 19.80
C MET A 6 -39.87 2.85 19.97
N ILE A 7 -39.65 1.57 20.33
CA ILE A 7 -38.30 1.05 20.56
C ILE A 7 -37.55 0.82 19.24
N ALA A 8 -38.27 0.49 18.17
CA ALA A 8 -37.67 0.26 16.85
C ALA A 8 -37.18 1.55 16.16
N ILE A 9 -37.75 2.71 16.48
CA ILE A 9 -37.39 3.98 15.82
C ILE A 9 -36.11 4.59 16.43
N ILE A 10 -35.84 4.34 17.71
CA ILE A 10 -34.65 4.85 18.40
C ILE A 10 -33.37 4.09 17.98
N ALA A 11 -33.49 2.84 17.54
CA ALA A 11 -32.35 2.02 17.09
C ALA A 11 -31.73 2.49 15.74
N ILE A 12 -32.43 3.32 14.96
CA ILE A 12 -31.93 3.83 13.66
C ILE A 12 -31.08 5.10 13.86
N ILE A 13 -31.17 5.75 15.03
CA ILE A 13 -30.47 7.03 15.31
C ILE A 13 -29.03 6.79 15.80
N PHE A 14 -28.70 5.59 16.26
CA PHE A 14 -27.33 5.20 16.64
C PHE A 14 -26.55 4.54 15.48
N CYS A 15 -26.95 4.79 14.24
CA CYS A 15 -25.97 4.76 13.15
C CYS A 15 -25.08 6.00 13.34
N ASP A 16 -24.16 5.92 14.31
CA ASP A 16 -23.01 6.80 14.35
C ASP A 16 -22.37 6.69 12.97
N TYR A 17 -22.50 7.76 12.19
CA TYR A 17 -21.63 8.01 11.07
C TYR A 17 -20.23 8.13 11.66
N SER A 18 -19.60 6.98 11.89
CA SER A 18 -18.17 6.85 11.95
C SER A 18 -17.68 7.20 10.55
N HIS A 19 -17.72 8.48 10.22
CA HIS A 19 -16.84 9.05 9.22
C HIS A 19 -15.46 8.74 9.79
N ALA A 20 -14.87 7.64 9.32
CA ALA A 20 -13.46 7.40 9.47
C ALA A 20 -12.80 8.68 8.97
N ASN A 21 -12.35 9.49 9.94
CA ASN A 21 -11.62 10.73 9.72
C ASN A 21 -10.59 10.45 8.62
N PRO A 22 -10.46 11.29 7.58
CA PRO A 22 -9.49 11.05 6.52
C PRO A 22 -8.17 10.74 7.22
N SER A 23 -7.72 9.50 7.07
CA SER A 23 -6.48 9.07 7.71
C SER A 23 -5.42 10.04 7.24
N ASN A 24 -4.80 10.74 8.19
CA ASN A 24 -3.70 11.67 7.94
C ASN A 24 -2.51 10.85 7.43
N ILE A 25 -2.60 10.40 6.17
CA ILE A 25 -1.55 9.66 5.51
C ILE A 25 -0.38 10.62 5.34
N THR A 26 0.79 10.22 5.81
CA THR A 26 1.99 11.03 5.69
C THR A 26 2.78 10.64 4.43
N ILE A 27 3.72 11.48 4.01
CA ILE A 27 4.67 11.11 2.96
C ILE A 27 5.37 9.78 3.30
N ASN A 28 5.73 9.57 4.57
CA ASN A 28 6.38 8.33 5.00
C ASN A 28 5.45 7.12 4.87
N ASP A 29 4.16 7.27 5.15
CA ASP A 29 3.20 6.18 4.93
C ASP A 29 3.13 5.78 3.46
N VAL A 30 3.08 6.76 2.55
CA VAL A 30 3.07 6.48 1.11
C VAL A 30 4.40 5.87 0.64
N LYS A 31 5.52 6.26 1.25
CA LYS A 31 6.82 5.63 0.99
C LYS A 31 6.86 4.18 1.47
N ASP A 32 6.37 3.90 2.66
CA ASP A 32 6.31 2.54 3.21
C ASP A 32 5.41 1.64 2.35
N MET A 33 4.27 2.18 1.89
CA MET A 33 3.40 1.48 0.94
C MET A 33 4.12 1.19 -0.37
N SER A 34 4.83 2.19 -0.92
CA SER A 34 5.58 2.05 -2.17
C SER A 34 6.69 1.02 -2.06
N PHE A 35 7.34 0.94 -0.89
CA PHE A 35 8.35 -0.07 -0.60
C PHE A 35 7.75 -1.48 -0.56
N LYS A 36 6.63 -1.65 0.14
CA LYS A 36 5.90 -2.93 0.17
C LYS A 36 5.42 -3.35 -1.22
N GLU A 37 4.82 -2.44 -1.99
CA GLU A 37 4.39 -2.73 -3.37
C GLU A 37 5.58 -3.13 -4.27
N CYS A 38 6.74 -2.48 -4.11
CA CYS A 38 7.97 -2.86 -4.81
C CYS A 38 8.39 -4.30 -4.50
N LEU A 39 8.42 -4.67 -3.21
CA LEU A 39 8.73 -6.02 -2.78
C LEU A 39 7.70 -7.01 -3.34
N ASP A 40 6.41 -6.69 -3.23
CA ASP A 40 5.32 -7.56 -3.65
C ASP A 40 5.38 -7.88 -5.16
N ILE A 41 5.62 -6.85 -5.99
CA ILE A 41 5.79 -7.01 -7.44
C ILE A 41 6.96 -7.96 -7.75
N ASN A 42 8.12 -7.74 -7.12
CA ASN A 42 9.34 -8.45 -7.50
C ASN A 42 9.43 -9.86 -6.89
N TYR A 43 9.01 -10.04 -5.64
CA TYR A 43 8.99 -11.36 -5.00
C TYR A 43 7.94 -12.29 -5.60
N SER A 44 6.80 -11.74 -6.07
CA SER A 44 5.84 -12.51 -6.85
C SER A 44 6.47 -13.07 -8.14
N LYS A 45 7.30 -12.28 -8.85
CA LYS A 45 8.00 -12.71 -10.06
C LYS A 45 9.06 -13.79 -9.81
N LEU A 46 9.59 -13.85 -8.60
CA LEU A 46 10.54 -14.88 -8.16
C LEU A 46 9.85 -16.13 -7.57
N GLY A 47 8.51 -16.19 -7.54
CA GLY A 47 7.77 -17.31 -6.96
C GLY A 47 7.87 -17.41 -5.43
N LEU A 48 8.40 -16.38 -4.75
CA LEU A 48 8.67 -16.43 -3.31
C LEU A 48 7.41 -16.35 -2.43
N TYR A 49 6.25 -16.11 -3.04
CA TYR A 49 4.98 -16.10 -2.33
C TYR A 49 4.09 -17.32 -2.60
N GLU A 50 4.53 -18.26 -3.44
CA GLU A 50 3.78 -19.50 -3.65
C GLU A 50 3.75 -20.31 -2.34
N GLY A 51 2.55 -20.50 -1.77
CA GLY A 51 2.32 -21.33 -0.57
C GLY A 51 2.09 -20.61 0.76
N HIS A 52 2.42 -19.31 0.90
CA HIS A 52 2.35 -18.59 2.19
C HIS A 52 1.88 -17.11 2.10
N TYR A 53 1.28 -16.69 0.98
CA TYR A 53 0.79 -15.31 0.79
C TYR A 53 -0.20 -14.86 1.90
N SER A 54 -0.94 -15.80 2.49
CA SER A 54 -1.91 -15.54 3.55
C SER A 54 -1.29 -15.10 4.88
N ASP A 55 -0.05 -15.48 5.14
CA ASP A 55 0.56 -15.40 6.47
C ASP A 55 1.28 -14.06 6.72
N LEU A 56 1.44 -13.25 5.67
CA LEU A 56 2.05 -11.91 5.69
C LEU A 56 1.04 -10.79 5.42
N ASN A 57 -0.24 -11.01 5.73
CA ASN A 57 -1.30 -10.02 5.56
C ASN A 57 -1.20 -8.89 6.58
N ASP A 58 -0.32 -7.93 6.31
CA ASP A 58 -0.32 -6.64 6.98
C ASP A 58 -1.60 -5.87 6.63
N ARG A 59 -2.60 -5.94 7.51
CA ARG A 59 -3.86 -5.20 7.34
C ARG A 59 -3.67 -3.69 7.34
N SER A 60 -2.60 -3.19 7.97
CA SER A 60 -2.31 -1.75 7.97
C SER A 60 -1.98 -1.25 6.57
N TYR A 61 -1.36 -2.10 5.73
CA TYR A 61 -1.12 -1.81 4.32
C TYR A 61 -2.41 -1.54 3.54
N LEU A 62 -3.44 -2.37 3.74
CA LEU A 62 -4.74 -2.20 3.08
C LEU A 62 -5.42 -0.92 3.52
N LEU A 63 -5.40 -0.61 4.83
CA LEU A 63 -5.97 0.62 5.36
C LEU A 63 -5.29 1.87 4.78
N LYS A 64 -3.97 1.83 4.57
CA LYS A 64 -3.25 2.94 3.92
C LYS A 64 -3.60 3.11 2.44
N TRP A 65 -3.93 2.04 1.71
CA TRP A 65 -4.46 2.19 0.35
C TRP A 65 -5.88 2.77 0.34
N TYR A 66 -6.74 2.33 1.26
CA TYR A 66 -8.08 2.90 1.39
C TYR A 66 -8.06 4.40 1.70
N ALA A 67 -7.06 4.87 2.46
CA ALA A 67 -6.81 6.29 2.68
C ALA A 67 -6.72 7.09 1.37
N ILE A 68 -5.86 6.63 0.46
CA ILE A 68 -5.62 7.28 -0.83
C ILE A 68 -6.82 7.08 -1.75
N ASP A 69 -7.43 5.91 -1.75
CA ASP A 69 -8.61 5.60 -2.57
C ASP A 69 -9.81 6.48 -2.22
N ASN A 70 -10.01 6.76 -0.92
CA ASN A 70 -11.07 7.64 -0.44
C ASN A 70 -10.86 9.11 -0.86
N ASP A 71 -9.61 9.55 -1.01
CA ASP A 71 -9.28 10.86 -1.59
C ASP A 71 -9.46 10.82 -3.12
N SER A 72 -8.83 9.85 -3.78
CA SER A 72 -8.94 9.62 -5.21
C SER A 72 -8.42 8.25 -5.65
N LEU A 73 -9.31 7.42 -6.19
CA LEU A 73 -8.97 6.18 -6.91
C LEU A 73 -7.99 6.41 -8.08
N LYS A 74 -7.98 7.61 -8.66
CA LYS A 74 -7.03 7.94 -9.72
C LYS A 74 -5.62 8.11 -9.16
N LYS A 75 -5.46 8.83 -8.03
CA LYS A 75 -4.16 9.00 -7.37
C LYS A 75 -3.55 7.66 -6.98
N SER A 76 -4.34 6.76 -6.38
CA SER A 76 -3.86 5.43 -5.99
C SER A 76 -3.44 4.59 -7.20
N LYS A 77 -4.24 4.58 -8.27
CA LYS A 77 -3.92 3.88 -9.51
C LYS A 77 -2.65 4.42 -10.16
N ASP A 78 -2.52 5.74 -10.27
CA ASP A 78 -1.36 6.39 -10.87
C ASP A 78 -0.09 6.11 -10.04
N LEU A 79 -0.19 6.09 -8.71
CA LEU A 79 0.90 5.70 -7.82
C LEU A 79 1.35 4.25 -8.05
N LYS A 80 0.42 3.29 -8.13
CA LYS A 80 0.76 1.88 -8.43
C LYS A 80 1.45 1.73 -9.79
N VAL A 81 0.96 2.46 -10.80
CA VAL A 81 1.59 2.48 -12.13
C VAL A 81 3.00 3.06 -12.06
N PHE A 82 3.20 4.16 -11.32
CA PHE A 82 4.50 4.76 -11.12
C PHE A 82 5.46 3.79 -10.43
N ILE A 83 5.07 3.18 -9.32
CA ILE A 83 5.90 2.18 -8.60
C ILE A 83 6.29 1.05 -9.55
N LYS A 84 5.31 0.45 -10.23
CA LYS A 84 5.56 -0.65 -11.18
C LYS A 84 6.52 -0.26 -12.30
N LYS A 85 6.40 0.96 -12.85
CA LYS A 85 7.29 1.46 -13.90
C LYS A 85 8.73 1.60 -13.41
N GLU A 86 8.92 2.05 -12.18
CA GLU A 86 10.24 2.37 -11.64
C GLU A 86 10.97 1.16 -11.05
N SER A 87 10.22 0.17 -10.55
CA SER A 87 10.81 -0.96 -9.81
C SER A 87 10.41 -2.34 -10.31
N GLY A 88 9.57 -2.44 -11.34
CA GLY A 88 8.94 -3.70 -11.76
C GLY A 88 9.91 -4.76 -12.30
N ASP A 89 11.10 -4.35 -12.72
CA ASP A 89 12.12 -5.22 -13.33
C ASP A 89 13.29 -5.54 -12.38
N PHE A 90 13.21 -5.15 -11.10
CA PHE A 90 14.30 -5.39 -10.14
C PHE A 90 14.58 -6.88 -9.90
N TYR A 91 13.59 -7.75 -10.10
CA TYR A 91 13.77 -9.22 -10.04
C TYR A 91 14.72 -9.76 -11.11
N LEU A 92 14.97 -9.03 -12.19
CA LEU A 92 15.93 -9.39 -13.25
C LEU A 92 17.37 -9.04 -12.88
N ALA A 93 17.58 -8.24 -11.83
CA ALA A 93 18.89 -7.82 -11.41
C ALA A 93 19.68 -9.03 -10.88
N LYS A 94 20.79 -9.35 -11.55
CA LYS A 94 21.70 -10.41 -11.11
C LYS A 94 22.64 -9.87 -10.03
N PRO A 95 22.91 -10.62 -8.97
CA PRO A 95 23.92 -10.25 -8.02
C PRO A 95 25.31 -10.20 -8.69
N PRO A 96 26.16 -9.23 -8.34
CA PRO A 96 27.53 -9.18 -8.84
C PRO A 96 28.41 -10.34 -8.31
N LEU A 97 27.95 -11.04 -7.26
CA LEU A 97 28.66 -12.14 -6.62
C LEU A 97 27.80 -13.41 -6.61
N LYS A 98 28.41 -14.54 -6.98
CA LYS A 98 27.77 -15.85 -7.12
C LYS A 98 27.08 -16.37 -5.85
N GLU A 99 27.43 -15.81 -4.68
CA GLU A 99 26.95 -16.26 -3.37
C GLU A 99 25.83 -15.40 -2.77
N THR A 100 25.59 -14.20 -3.30
CA THR A 100 24.44 -13.38 -2.86
C THR A 100 23.15 -13.93 -3.49
N LYS A 101 22.20 -14.37 -2.65
CA LYS A 101 20.87 -14.79 -3.12
C LYS A 101 20.13 -13.60 -3.75
N ASP A 102 19.45 -13.83 -4.87
CA ASP A 102 18.69 -12.83 -5.65
C ASP A 102 17.71 -12.01 -4.79
N VAL A 103 17.14 -12.63 -3.75
CA VAL A 103 16.21 -12.01 -2.79
C VAL A 103 16.82 -10.79 -2.08
N ASN A 104 18.12 -10.83 -1.77
CA ASN A 104 18.83 -9.74 -1.09
C ASN A 104 19.07 -8.55 -2.03
N VAL A 105 19.19 -8.80 -3.34
CA VAL A 105 19.36 -7.76 -4.36
C VAL A 105 18.06 -7.00 -4.53
N VAL A 106 16.94 -7.70 -4.70
CA VAL A 106 15.60 -7.08 -4.81
C VAL A 106 15.29 -6.20 -3.60
N PHE A 107 15.54 -6.70 -2.38
CA PHE A 107 15.33 -5.92 -1.17
C PHE A 107 16.14 -4.62 -1.20
N SER A 108 17.43 -4.71 -1.55
CA SER A 108 18.33 -3.56 -1.63
C SER A 108 17.88 -2.54 -2.67
N LEU A 109 17.43 -3.00 -3.84
CA LEU A 109 16.91 -2.13 -4.89
C LEU A 109 15.60 -1.44 -4.49
N CYS A 110 14.66 -2.17 -3.87
CA CYS A 110 13.44 -1.58 -3.33
C CYS A 110 13.76 -0.57 -2.21
N MET A 111 14.76 -0.84 -1.37
CA MET A 111 15.20 0.09 -0.32
C MET A 111 15.82 1.36 -0.92
N ASN A 112 16.57 1.24 -2.01
CA ASN A 112 17.09 2.39 -2.75
C ASN A 112 15.97 3.21 -3.40
N PHE A 113 14.96 2.55 -3.97
CA PHE A 113 13.76 3.22 -4.49
C PHE A 113 13.00 3.96 -3.39
N TYR A 114 12.79 3.32 -2.23
CA TYR A 114 12.20 3.92 -1.04
C TYR A 114 12.95 5.19 -0.60
N LYS A 115 14.29 5.17 -0.61
CA LYS A 115 15.11 6.35 -0.24
C LYS A 115 15.21 7.40 -1.34
N SER A 116 14.73 7.12 -2.56
CA SER A 116 14.97 7.98 -3.70
C SER A 116 14.26 9.33 -3.61
N LYS A 117 14.95 10.37 -4.08
CA LYS A 117 14.34 11.70 -4.29
C LYS A 117 13.18 11.61 -5.28
N LYS A 118 13.32 10.77 -6.32
CA LYS A 118 12.30 10.56 -7.36
C LYS A 118 10.96 10.11 -6.78
N LEU A 119 10.97 9.13 -5.87
CA LEU A 119 9.76 8.70 -5.17
C LEU A 119 9.19 9.82 -4.31
N SER A 120 10.05 10.50 -3.54
CA SER A 120 9.63 11.57 -2.63
C SER A 120 8.98 12.74 -3.40
N ASP A 121 9.57 13.16 -4.52
CA ASP A 121 9.05 14.21 -5.40
C ASP A 121 7.72 13.81 -6.04
N TYR A 122 7.60 12.55 -6.50
CA TYR A 122 6.35 12.05 -7.06
C TYR A 122 5.23 12.08 -6.02
N ILE A 123 5.51 11.62 -4.80
CA ILE A 123 4.52 11.59 -3.71
C ILE A 123 4.06 13.00 -3.37
N ALA A 124 5.00 13.93 -3.16
CA ALA A 124 4.66 15.33 -2.86
C ALA A 124 3.73 15.90 -3.95
N LYS A 125 4.13 15.75 -5.22
CA LYS A 125 3.43 16.36 -6.35
C LYS A 125 2.08 15.74 -6.72
N ASN A 126 1.88 14.45 -6.49
CA ASN A 126 0.72 13.73 -7.06
C ASN A 126 -0.21 13.16 -5.99
N ILE A 127 0.24 13.11 -4.73
CA ILE A 127 -0.58 12.62 -3.61
C ILE A 127 -1.01 13.78 -2.71
N PHE A 128 -0.10 14.69 -2.40
CA PHE A 128 -0.32 15.75 -1.40
C PHE A 128 -0.55 17.16 -1.97
N ASP A 129 -0.17 17.43 -3.21
CA ASP A 129 -0.60 18.62 -3.97
C ASP A 129 -2.01 18.41 -4.57
#